data_AF-A0A945ALJ4-F1
#
_entry.id   AF-A0A945ALJ4-F1
#
_cell.length_a   1.000
_cell.length_b   1.000
_cell.length_c   1.000
_cell.angle_alpha   90.00
_cell.angle_beta   90.00
_cell.angle_gamma   90.00
#
_symmetry.space_group_name_H-M   'P 1'
#
loop_
_entity.id
_entity.type
_entity.pdbx_description
1 polymer ?
#
loop_
_entity_poly.entity_id
_entity_poly.type
_entity_poly.pdbx_seq_one_letter_code
_entity_poly.pdbx_strand_id
1 'polypeptide(L)'
;MAHKYAELMFTGSVKSIQETEGSRNSYAKMEQGEDYNNVMSEKEAEFIMMRDSFYMASVSETGWPYVQHRGGPQGFIKIIDAQTIGFADFRGNKQYISVGNFNKDDRVSLFFMDYKNKRRLKM
;
A
#
# COMPACT_ATOMS: atom_id res chain seq x y z
N MET A 1 -9.08 -4.33 -1.61
CA MET A 1 -8.40 -3.10 -1.13
C MET A 1 -7.85 -2.21 -2.24
N ALA A 2 -7.37 -2.77 -3.35
CA ALA A 2 -6.77 -2.00 -4.45
C ALA A 2 -7.69 -0.92 -5.07
N HIS A 3 -9.02 -1.10 -5.05
CA HIS A 3 -9.99 -0.12 -5.53
C HIS A 3 -9.99 1.17 -4.69
N LYS A 4 -10.11 1.05 -3.36
CA LYS A 4 -10.04 2.22 -2.47
C LYS A 4 -8.73 2.97 -2.60
N TYR A 5 -7.63 2.24 -2.74
CA TYR A 5 -6.34 2.83 -3.00
C TYR A 5 -6.31 3.61 -4.32
N ALA A 6 -6.92 3.07 -5.39
CA ALA A 6 -7.05 3.79 -6.66
C ALA A 6 -7.92 5.05 -6.54
N GLU A 7 -9.03 5.01 -5.79
CA GLU A 7 -9.87 6.18 -5.51
C GLU A 7 -9.07 7.31 -4.84
N LEU A 8 -8.26 6.97 -3.82
CA LEU A 8 -7.41 7.94 -3.12
C LEU A 8 -6.30 8.50 -4.03
N MET A 9 -5.70 7.65 -4.87
CA MET A 9 -4.55 8.04 -5.69
C MET A 9 -4.92 8.72 -7.01
N PHE A 10 -6.07 8.40 -7.61
CA PHE A 10 -6.53 8.98 -8.88
C PHE A 10 -7.31 10.27 -8.64
N THR A 11 -6.59 11.27 -8.11
CA THR A 11 -7.07 12.64 -7.93
C THR A 11 -7.45 13.29 -9.25
N GLY A 12 -8.15 14.43 -9.21
CA GLY A 12 -8.53 15.18 -10.42
C GLY A 12 -7.33 15.54 -11.31
N SER A 13 -6.21 15.94 -10.71
CA SER A 13 -4.96 16.22 -11.43
C SER A 13 -4.39 14.97 -12.12
N VAL A 14 -4.36 13.84 -11.40
CA VAL A 14 -3.90 12.56 -11.97
C VAL A 14 -4.80 12.12 -13.13
N LYS A 15 -6.13 12.24 -12.98
CA LYS A 15 -7.10 11.91 -14.03
C LYS A 15 -6.92 12.79 -15.28
N SER A 16 -6.69 14.10 -15.10
CA SER A 16 -6.43 15.02 -16.21
C SER A 16 -5.16 14.65 -16.98
N ILE A 17 -4.09 14.26 -16.29
CA ILE A 17 -2.88 13.73 -16.95
C ILE A 17 -3.15 12.39 -17.63
N GLN A 18 -3.90 11.47 -16.99
CA GLN A 18 -4.27 10.20 -17.63
C GLN A 18 -5.07 10.40 -18.92
N GLU A 19 -5.91 11.43 -19.00
CA GLU A 19 -6.66 11.79 -20.22
C GLU A 19 -5.72 12.31 -21.31
N THR A 20 -4.81 13.23 -20.93
CA THR A 20 -3.83 13.82 -21.85
C THR A 20 -2.89 12.76 -22.43
N GLU A 21 -2.42 11.84 -21.59
CA GLU A 21 -1.51 10.75 -21.96
C GLU A 21 -2.25 9.50 -22.49
N GLY A 22 -3.58 9.56 -22.66
CA GLY A 22 -4.38 8.49 -23.28
C GLY A 22 -4.54 7.20 -22.44
N SER A 23 -4.23 7.23 -21.14
CA SER A 23 -4.32 6.06 -20.25
C SER A 23 -5.61 6.00 -19.41
N ARG A 24 -6.44 7.04 -19.46
CA ARG A 24 -7.63 7.18 -18.60
C ARG A 24 -8.60 6.00 -18.71
N ASN A 25 -8.92 5.57 -19.92
CA ASN A 25 -9.88 4.47 -20.13
C ASN A 25 -9.38 3.14 -19.54
N SER A 26 -8.06 2.90 -19.55
CA SER A 26 -7.46 1.70 -18.97
C SER A 26 -7.54 1.70 -17.45
N TYR A 27 -7.33 2.85 -16.82
CA TYR A 27 -7.32 2.99 -15.36
C TYR A 27 -8.70 3.24 -14.75
N ALA A 28 -9.67 3.74 -15.53
CA ALA A 28 -11.04 3.95 -15.06
C ALA A 28 -11.65 2.66 -14.49
N LYS A 29 -11.29 1.49 -15.05
CA LYS A 29 -11.76 0.19 -14.55
C LYS A 29 -11.27 -0.14 -13.14
N MET A 30 -10.14 0.41 -12.69
CA MET A 30 -9.65 0.18 -11.31
C MET A 30 -10.48 0.92 -10.27
N GLU A 31 -11.23 1.94 -10.69
CA GLU A 31 -12.20 2.67 -9.88
C GLU A 31 -13.63 2.13 -10.07
N GLN A 32 -13.81 1.12 -10.93
CA GLN A 32 -15.09 0.47 -11.20
C GLN A 32 -15.10 -0.92 -10.58
N GLY A 33 -16.13 -1.23 -9.82
CA GLY A 33 -16.28 -2.49 -9.11
C GLY A 33 -17.07 -2.28 -7.82
N GLU A 34 -17.63 -3.35 -7.26
CA GLU A 34 -18.25 -3.27 -5.95
C GLU A 34 -17.16 -2.99 -4.90
N ASP A 35 -17.27 -1.85 -4.22
CA ASP A 35 -16.46 -1.54 -3.05
C ASP A 35 -17.03 -2.34 -1.89
N TYR A 36 -16.49 -3.53 -1.65
CA TYR A 36 -16.95 -4.42 -0.57
C TYR A 36 -16.51 -3.92 0.82
N ASN A 37 -16.46 -2.60 1.05
CA ASN A 37 -16.11 -1.92 2.30
C ASN A 37 -14.61 -1.98 2.67
N ASN A 38 -13.68 -1.57 1.80
CA ASN A 38 -12.24 -1.61 2.14
C ASN A 38 -11.74 -3.02 2.53
N VAL A 39 -12.34 -4.07 1.96
CA VAL A 39 -11.99 -5.45 2.29
C VAL A 39 -10.91 -5.98 1.35
N MET A 40 -9.94 -6.69 1.90
CA MET A 40 -8.96 -7.49 1.17
C MET A 40 -9.64 -8.75 0.63
N SER A 41 -9.48 -8.99 -0.67
CA SER A 41 -9.81 -10.27 -1.27
C SER A 41 -8.85 -11.36 -0.81
N GLU A 42 -9.28 -12.62 -0.89
CA GLU A 42 -8.42 -13.78 -0.61
C GLU A 42 -7.12 -13.74 -1.43
N LYS A 43 -7.19 -13.33 -2.70
CA LYS A 43 -6.01 -13.19 -3.57
C LYS A 43 -5.03 -12.11 -3.10
N GLU A 44 -5.53 -10.98 -2.59
CA GLU A 44 -4.70 -9.93 -2.00
C GLU A 44 -4.04 -10.43 -0.71
N ALA A 45 -4.82 -11.08 0.16
CA ALA A 45 -4.36 -11.66 1.42
C ALA A 45 -3.24 -12.70 1.19
N GLU A 46 -3.46 -13.67 0.30
CA GLU A 46 -2.47 -14.67 -0.08
C GLU A 46 -1.20 -14.04 -0.66
N PHE A 47 -1.35 -13.05 -1.54
CA PHE A 47 -0.20 -12.35 -2.13
C PHE A 47 0.68 -11.70 -1.07
N ILE A 48 0.06 -11.04 -0.08
CA ILE A 48 0.72 -10.33 1.02
C ILE A 48 1.41 -11.32 1.96
N MET A 49 0.73 -12.39 2.37
CA MET A 49 1.29 -13.39 3.30
C MET A 49 2.50 -14.13 2.75
N MET A 50 2.65 -14.18 1.42
CA MET A 50 3.81 -14.77 0.76
C MET A 50 5.02 -13.83 0.69
N ARG A 51 4.90 -12.57 1.17
CA ARG A 51 6.02 -11.62 1.18
C ARG A 51 6.89 -11.78 2.42
N ASP A 52 8.20 -11.72 2.20
CA ASP A 52 9.24 -11.57 3.23
C ASP A 52 9.69 -10.10 3.39
N SER A 53 9.13 -9.20 2.57
CA SER A 53 9.43 -7.78 2.59
C SER A 53 8.35 -6.93 1.92
N PHE A 54 8.28 -5.66 2.31
CA PHE A 54 7.47 -4.63 1.66
C PHE A 54 8.08 -3.24 1.88
N TYR A 55 7.63 -2.27 1.10
CA TYR A 55 7.94 -0.86 1.34
C TYR A 55 6.73 -0.16 1.93
N MET A 56 6.98 0.73 2.87
CA MET A 56 5.96 1.55 3.52
C MET A 56 6.31 3.02 3.37
N ALA A 57 5.40 3.78 2.80
CA ALA A 57 5.45 5.23 2.80
C ALA A 57 4.62 5.80 3.96
N SER A 58 5.12 6.89 4.53
CA SER A 58 4.45 7.69 5.57
C SER A 58 4.76 9.17 5.32
N VAL A 59 4.01 10.08 5.94
CA VAL A 59 4.18 11.52 5.76
C VAL A 59 4.65 12.15 7.07
N SER A 60 5.72 12.95 7.03
CA SER A 60 6.18 13.68 8.21
C SER A 60 5.21 14.80 8.57
N GLU A 61 5.35 15.34 9.78
CA GLU A 61 4.59 16.52 10.22
C GLU A 61 4.84 17.77 9.36
N THR A 62 5.96 17.79 8.62
CA THR A 62 6.30 18.84 7.66
C THR A 62 5.71 18.60 6.26
N GLY A 63 4.93 17.53 6.07
CA GLY A 63 4.37 17.13 4.78
C GLY A 63 5.36 16.44 3.85
N TRP A 64 6.60 16.17 4.29
CA TRP A 64 7.60 15.47 3.48
C TRP A 64 7.33 13.95 3.46
N PRO A 65 7.34 13.32 2.28
CA PRO A 65 7.18 11.87 2.18
C PRO A 65 8.43 11.15 2.67
N TYR A 66 8.22 10.02 3.35
CA TYR A 66 9.28 9.11 3.78
C TYR A 66 8.93 7.68 3.41
N VAL A 67 9.86 6.95 2.81
CA VAL A 67 9.69 5.54 2.40
C VAL A 67 10.75 4.69 3.08
N GLN A 68 10.32 3.56 3.64
CA GLN A 68 11.21 2.61 4.30
C GLN A 68 10.87 1.18 3.91
N HIS A 69 11.91 0.38 3.69
CA HIS A 69 11.80 -1.07 3.55
C HIS A 69 11.58 -1.73 4.92
N ARG A 70 10.62 -2.65 4.99
CA ARG A 70 10.34 -3.53 6.14
C ARG A 70 10.50 -4.97 5.69
N GLY A 71 11.31 -5.75 6.39
CA GLY A 71 11.60 -7.14 6.04
C GLY A 71 11.64 -8.05 7.26
N GLY A 72 11.34 -9.31 7.04
CA GLY A 72 11.31 -10.36 8.05
C GLY A 72 11.23 -11.75 7.42
N PRO A 73 11.28 -12.83 8.22
CA PRO A 73 11.04 -14.18 7.70
C PRO A 73 9.63 -14.28 7.11
N GLN A 74 9.44 -15.18 6.14
CA GLN A 74 8.11 -15.43 5.57
C GLN A 74 7.08 -15.67 6.69
N GLY A 75 5.93 -14.99 6.58
CA GLY A 75 4.89 -15.02 7.61
C GLY A 75 5.06 -14.00 8.74
N PHE A 76 6.04 -13.08 8.65
CA PHE A 76 6.12 -11.92 9.56
C PHE A 76 4.99 -10.91 9.32
N ILE A 77 4.40 -10.92 8.13
CA ILE A 77 3.15 -10.23 7.80
C ILE A 77 2.01 -11.21 8.03
N LYS A 78 0.96 -10.75 8.71
CA LYS A 78 -0.26 -11.49 9.03
C LYS A 78 -1.47 -10.70 8.55
N ILE A 79 -2.43 -11.42 8.00
CA ILE A 79 -3.78 -10.91 7.81
C ILE A 79 -4.51 -11.22 9.11
N ILE A 80 -4.83 -10.19 9.89
CA ILE A 80 -5.52 -10.32 11.17
C ILE A 80 -7.01 -10.55 10.93
N ASP A 81 -7.56 -9.79 9.99
CA ASP A 81 -8.92 -9.93 9.46
C ASP A 81 -8.97 -9.34 8.04
N ALA A 82 -10.17 -9.27 7.46
CA ALA A 82 -10.39 -8.84 6.09
C ALA A 82 -10.00 -7.37 5.81
N GLN A 83 -9.79 -6.54 6.84
CA GLN A 83 -9.41 -5.13 6.73
C GLN A 83 -8.09 -4.80 7.44
N THR A 84 -7.54 -5.73 8.22
CA THR A 84 -6.40 -5.48 9.10
C THR A 84 -5.17 -6.32 8.72
N ILE A 85 -4.05 -5.63 8.47
CA ILE A 85 -2.73 -6.25 8.29
C ILE A 85 -1.89 -5.98 9.54
N GLY A 86 -1.34 -7.03 10.12
CA GLY A 86 -0.35 -6.95 11.19
C GLY A 86 1.02 -7.36 10.69
N PHE A 87 2.09 -6.77 11.19
CA PHE A 87 3.44 -7.28 10.96
C PHE A 87 4.33 -7.04 12.17
N ALA A 88 5.32 -7.91 12.36
CA ALA A 88 6.34 -7.70 13.38
C ALA A 88 7.31 -6.59 12.94
N ASP A 89 7.46 -5.53 13.75
CA ASP A 89 8.48 -4.52 13.52
C ASP A 89 9.81 -4.94 14.14
N PHE A 90 10.64 -5.63 13.34
CA PHE A 90 11.96 -6.05 13.79
C PHE A 90 12.87 -4.85 14.04
N ARG A 91 13.73 -4.97 15.06
CA ARG A 91 14.66 -3.92 15.45
C ARG A 91 15.60 -3.56 14.28
N GLY A 92 15.37 -2.39 13.71
CA GLY A 92 16.23 -1.79 12.69
C GLY A 92 17.23 -0.78 13.25
N ASN A 93 17.55 0.24 12.43
CA ASN A 93 18.48 1.34 12.74
C ASN A 93 17.99 2.31 13.84
N LYS A 94 16.79 2.09 14.39
CA LYS A 94 16.16 2.91 15.45
C LYS A 94 15.97 4.41 15.11
N GLN A 95 15.79 4.75 13.83
CA GLN A 95 15.44 6.13 13.48
C GLN A 95 14.01 6.52 13.89
N TYR A 96 13.11 5.55 14.07
CA TYR A 96 11.72 5.74 14.47
C TYR A 96 10.90 6.73 13.61
N ILE A 97 11.34 7.05 12.40
CA ILE A 97 10.71 8.07 11.54
C ILE A 97 9.25 7.73 11.26
N SER A 98 8.94 6.54 10.74
CA SER A 98 7.55 6.15 10.47
C SER A 98 6.69 6.17 11.74
N VAL A 99 7.22 5.68 12.86
CA VAL A 99 6.50 5.65 14.15
C VAL A 99 6.21 7.07 14.63
N GLY A 100 7.17 7.99 14.48
CA GLY A 100 6.99 9.41 14.78
C GLY A 100 5.95 10.07 13.87
N ASN A 101 5.99 9.76 12.57
CA ASN A 101 5.03 10.25 11.58
C ASN A 101 3.58 9.86 11.94
N PHE A 102 3.36 8.62 12.40
CA PHE A 102 2.03 8.12 12.77
C PHE A 102 1.36 8.89 13.91
N ASN A 103 2.13 9.64 14.72
CA ASN A 103 1.54 10.51 15.75
C ASN A 103 0.81 11.73 15.17
N LYS A 104 1.07 12.08 13.92
CA LYS A 104 0.49 13.24 13.22
C LYS A 104 -0.33 12.85 12.00
N ASP A 105 0.13 11.84 11.27
CA ASP A 105 -0.53 11.30 10.09
C ASP A 105 -0.37 9.78 10.09
N ASP A 106 -1.46 9.08 10.40
CA ASP A 106 -1.52 7.63 10.52
C ASP A 106 -1.73 6.93 9.16
N ARG A 107 -1.82 7.70 8.08
CA ARG A 107 -1.96 7.14 6.73
C ARG A 107 -0.63 6.61 6.23
N VAL A 108 -0.72 5.45 5.57
CA VAL A 108 0.42 4.81 4.92
C VAL A 108 0.07 4.42 3.50
N SER A 109 1.10 4.27 2.67
CA SER A 109 1.00 3.51 1.43
C SER A 109 1.94 2.32 1.51
N LEU A 110 1.41 1.13 1.24
CA LEU A 110 2.13 -0.12 1.27
C LEU A 110 2.39 -0.61 -0.15
N PHE A 111 3.59 -1.11 -0.38
CA PHE A 111 4.02 -1.59 -1.68
C PHE A 111 4.70 -2.94 -1.53
N PHE A 112 3.98 -3.98 -1.95
CA PHE A 112 4.38 -5.38 -1.86
C PHE A 112 4.92 -5.86 -3.20
N MET A 113 6.11 -6.45 -3.20
CA MET A 113 6.78 -6.89 -4.43
C MET A 113 6.89 -8.40 -4.54
N ASP A 114 6.65 -8.89 -5.74
CA ASP A 114 7.04 -10.22 -6.20
C ASP A 114 7.99 -10.08 -7.37
N TYR A 115 9.28 -9.99 -7.05
CA TYR A 115 10.34 -9.80 -8.04
C TYR A 115 10.42 -10.95 -9.03
N LYS A 116 10.29 -12.20 -8.55
CA LYS A 116 10.38 -13.41 -9.38
C LYS A 116 9.28 -13.43 -10.44
N ASN A 117 8.05 -13.11 -10.05
CA ASN A 117 6.90 -13.14 -10.95
C ASN A 117 6.63 -11.79 -11.63
N LYS A 118 7.43 -10.75 -11.35
CA LYS A 118 7.25 -9.36 -11.82
C LYS A 118 5.86 -8.81 -11.48
N ARG A 119 5.34 -9.14 -10.30
CA ARG A 119 4.04 -8.68 -9.81
C ARG A 119 4.22 -7.75 -8.63
N ARG A 120 3.23 -6.89 -8.41
CA ARG A 120 3.20 -5.96 -7.29
C ARG A 120 1.77 -5.75 -6.82
N LEU A 121 1.61 -5.41 -5.56
CA LEU A 121 0.35 -4.94 -4.98
C LEU A 121 0.62 -3.61 -4.26
N LYS A 122 -0.28 -2.65 -4.46
CA LYS A 122 -0.27 -1.36 -3.75
C LYS A 122 -1.57 -1.23 -2.97
N MET A 123 -1.49 -0.68 -1.77
CA MET A 123 -2.64 -0.37 -0.92
C MET A 123 -2.33 0.76 0.04
#